data_AF-A0A1B6GUG1-F1
#
_entry.id   AF-A0A1B6GUG1-F1
#
_cell.length_a   1.000
_cell.length_b   1.000
_cell.length_c   1.000
_cell.angle_alpha   90.00
_cell.angle_beta   90.00
_cell.angle_gamma   90.00
#
_symmetry.space_group_name_H-M   'P 1'
#
loop_
_entity.id
_entity.type
_entity.pdbx_description
1 polymer ?
#
loop_
_entity_poly.entity_id
_entity_poly.type
_entity_poly.pdbx_seq_one_letter_code
_entity_poly.pdbx_strand_id
1 'polypeptide(L)'
;KYTTKSDVWSFGVTLWEILHLARRRPFDSLTDAEVVENLGQLYRDEGDFLFLPRPAIPPATKDIVDLMGECWRRHETERPSFREIHLFLQRKTLGYAPVT
;
A
#
# COMPACT_ATOMS: atom_id res chain seq x y z
N LYS A 1 14.71 -2.43 -8.50
CA LYS A 1 14.46 -3.29 -9.68
C LYS A 1 13.00 -3.13 -10.07
N TYR A 2 12.69 -2.86 -11.35
CA TYR A 2 11.31 -2.77 -11.83
C TYR A 2 10.80 -4.16 -12.24
N THR A 3 9.68 -4.57 -11.66
CA THR A 3 8.99 -5.84 -11.92
C THR A 3 7.49 -5.66 -11.70
N THR A 4 6.66 -6.58 -12.17
CA THR A 4 5.23 -6.59 -11.82
C THR A 4 5.01 -6.60 -10.29
N LYS A 5 5.94 -7.17 -9.52
CA LYS A 5 5.89 -7.15 -8.05
C LYS A 5 6.31 -5.80 -7.45
N SER A 6 7.14 -4.99 -8.12
CA SER A 6 7.34 -3.59 -7.73
C SER A 6 6.14 -2.71 -8.07
N ASP A 7 5.39 -3.06 -9.13
CA ASP A 7 4.14 -2.37 -9.44
C ASP A 7 3.07 -2.66 -8.38
N VAL A 8 3.02 -3.90 -7.85
CA VAL A 8 2.15 -4.24 -6.70
C VAL A 8 2.51 -3.42 -5.46
N TRP A 9 3.80 -3.22 -5.18
CA TRP A 9 4.24 -2.35 -4.08
C TRP A 9 3.72 -0.93 -4.25
N SER A 10 3.91 -0.38 -5.46
CA SER A 10 3.49 0.98 -5.83
C SER A 10 1.97 1.11 -5.78
N PHE A 11 1.23 0.09 -6.18
CA PHE A 11 -0.23 0.04 -6.04
C PHE A 11 -0.67 0.10 -4.57
N GLY A 12 0.06 -0.52 -3.64
CA GLY A 12 -0.20 -0.36 -2.21
C GLY A 12 -0.11 1.10 -1.76
N VAL A 13 0.86 1.86 -2.29
CA VAL A 13 0.98 3.32 -2.07
C VAL A 13 -0.20 4.05 -2.70
N THR A 14 -0.57 3.73 -3.94
CA THR A 14 -1.75 4.33 -4.59
C THR A 14 -3.05 4.05 -3.84
N LEU A 15 -3.23 2.84 -3.30
CA LEU A 15 -4.38 2.51 -2.47
C LEU A 15 -4.39 3.35 -1.18
N TRP A 16 -3.22 3.55 -0.57
CA TRP A 16 -3.07 4.46 0.57
C TRP A 16 -3.45 5.90 0.19
N GLU A 17 -3.04 6.39 -0.97
CA GLU A 17 -3.39 7.73 -1.48
C GLU A 17 -4.90 7.87 -1.71
N ILE A 18 -5.55 6.87 -2.31
CA ILE A 18 -7.01 6.81 -2.52
C ILE A 18 -7.73 6.90 -1.17
N LEU A 19 -7.29 6.15 -0.17
CA LEU A 19 -7.85 6.17 1.19
C LEU A 19 -7.53 7.45 1.96
N HIS A 20 -6.65 8.31 1.46
CA HIS A 20 -6.42 9.65 1.99
C HIS A 20 -7.00 10.74 1.09
N LEU A 21 -7.79 10.37 0.07
CA LEU A 21 -8.34 11.26 -0.94
C LEU A 21 -7.27 12.16 -1.59
N ALA A 22 -6.05 11.63 -1.75
CA ALA A 22 -4.87 12.34 -2.23
C ALA A 22 -4.54 13.63 -1.45
N ARG A 23 -5.01 13.77 -0.20
CA ARG A 23 -4.78 14.96 0.63
C ARG A 23 -3.43 14.97 1.35
N ARG A 24 -2.72 13.84 1.35
CA ARG A 24 -1.43 13.67 2.03
C ARG A 24 -0.42 13.08 1.06
N ARG A 25 0.82 13.57 1.11
CA ARG A 25 1.95 12.98 0.39
C ARG A 25 2.41 11.72 1.14
N PRO A 26 2.66 10.59 0.47
CA PRO A 26 3.31 9.45 1.09
C PRO A 26 4.66 9.85 1.69
N PHE A 27 4.93 9.45 2.94
CA PHE A 27 6.15 9.80 3.67
C PHE A 27 6.40 11.31 3.78
N ASP A 28 5.35 12.10 4.03
CA ASP A 28 5.41 13.58 4.15
C ASP A 28 6.39 14.10 5.22
N SER A 29 6.76 13.27 6.19
CA SER A 29 7.76 13.57 7.22
C SER A 29 9.21 13.28 6.81
N LEU A 30 9.45 12.68 5.65
CA LEU A 30 10.78 12.29 5.18
C LEU A 30 11.19 13.11 3.95
N THR A 31 12.48 13.40 3.84
CA THR A 31 13.11 13.90 2.61
C THR A 31 13.21 12.78 1.56
N ASP A 32 13.41 13.14 0.29
CA ASP A 32 13.56 12.14 -0.78
C ASP A 32 14.74 11.18 -0.52
N ALA A 33 15.83 11.66 0.10
CA ALA A 33 16.97 10.83 0.49
C ALA A 33 16.61 9.87 1.63
N GLU A 34 15.88 10.34 2.64
CA GLU A 34 15.41 9.50 3.76
C GLU A 34 14.39 8.45 3.30
N VAL A 35 13.57 8.73 2.29
CA VAL A 35 12.68 7.73 1.70
C VAL A 35 13.48 6.59 1.05
N VAL A 36 14.56 6.92 0.33
CA VAL A 36 15.45 5.91 -0.26
C VAL A 36 16.14 5.09 0.82
N GLU A 37 16.63 5.74 1.88
CA GLU A 37 17.28 5.06 3.00
C GLU A 37 16.31 4.14 3.75
N ASN A 38 15.09 4.62 4.04
CA ASN A 38 14.02 3.84 4.66
C ASN A 38 13.73 2.58 3.83
N LEU A 39 13.53 2.70 2.52
CA LEU A 39 13.36 1.54 1.63
C LEU A 39 14.57 0.58 1.69
N GLY A 40 15.79 1.13 1.78
CA GLY A 40 17.01 0.36 1.99
C GLY A 40 16.98 -0.51 3.25
N GLN A 41 16.56 0.07 4.39
CA GLN A 41 16.43 -0.63 5.67
C GLN A 41 15.50 -1.83 5.59
N LEU A 42 14.34 -1.67 4.93
CA LEU A 42 13.41 -2.78 4.68
C LEU A 42 14.08 -3.93 3.92
N TYR A 43 14.86 -3.63 2.88
CA TYR A 43 15.53 -4.67 2.10
C TYR A 43 16.68 -5.32 2.88
N ARG A 44 17.32 -4.60 3.79
CA ARG A 44 18.41 -5.10 4.65
C ARG A 44 17.93 -5.86 5.89
N ASP A 45 16.63 -5.87 6.19
CA ASP A 45 16.07 -6.40 7.45
C ASP A 45 16.51 -5.63 8.70
N GLU A 46 16.83 -4.35 8.51
CA GLU A 46 17.19 -3.46 9.61
C GLU A 46 15.88 -2.94 10.22
N GLY A 47 15.74 -3.10 11.54
CA GLY A 47 14.46 -3.09 12.28
C GLY A 47 13.71 -1.75 12.38
N ASP A 48 13.99 -0.77 11.53
CA ASP A 48 13.47 0.60 11.65
C ASP A 48 12.66 1.07 10.44
N PHE A 49 12.21 0.17 9.55
CA PHE A 49 11.39 0.57 8.40
C PHE A 49 10.11 1.29 8.85
N LEU A 50 10.00 2.56 8.46
CA LEU A 50 8.82 3.37 8.65
C LEU A 50 7.78 3.02 7.57
N PHE A 51 6.69 2.39 7.98
CA PHE A 51 5.52 2.18 7.12
C PHE A 51 4.67 3.45 7.03
N LEU A 52 3.92 3.58 5.93
CA LEU A 52 2.89 4.61 5.82
C LEU A 52 1.83 4.45 6.93
N PRO A 53 1.32 5.55 7.50
CA PRO A 53 0.35 5.49 8.59
C PRO A 53 -0.95 4.83 8.12
N ARG A 54 -1.58 4.04 9.00
CA ARG A 54 -2.87 3.42 8.69
C ARG A 54 -3.92 4.51 8.44
N PRO A 55 -4.66 4.46 7.32
CA PRO A 55 -5.75 5.40 7.09
C PRO A 55 -6.82 5.25 8.18
N ALA A 56 -7.26 6.37 8.76
CA ALA A 56 -8.25 6.39 9.83
C ALA A 56 -9.68 6.70 9.35
N ILE A 57 -9.89 6.79 8.03
CA ILE A 57 -11.19 7.13 7.46
C ILE A 57 -11.94 5.88 6.99
N PRO A 58 -13.27 5.80 7.12
CA PRO A 58 -14.06 4.87 6.30
C PRO A 58 -13.81 5.19 4.82
N PRO A 59 -13.47 4.23 3.94
CA PRO A 59 -13.68 2.78 4.01
C PRO A 59 -12.44 1.93 4.36
N ALA A 60 -11.47 2.47 5.11
CA ALA A 60 -10.26 1.75 5.52
C ALA A 60 -10.55 0.66 6.57
N THR A 61 -11.26 -0.38 6.14
CA THR A 61 -11.50 -1.59 6.93
C THR A 61 -10.18 -2.29 7.21
N LYS A 62 -10.14 -3.08 8.29
CA LYS A 62 -8.97 -3.90 8.65
C LYS A 62 -8.44 -4.67 7.44
N ASP A 63 -9.33 -5.27 6.64
CA ASP A 63 -8.95 -6.10 5.50
C ASP A 63 -8.25 -5.28 4.39
N ILE A 64 -8.66 -4.04 4.17
CA ILE A 64 -8.01 -3.14 3.19
C ILE A 64 -6.62 -2.73 3.70
N VAL A 65 -6.48 -2.50 5.00
CA VAL A 65 -5.17 -2.19 5.60
C VAL A 65 -4.24 -3.40 5.54
N ASP A 66 -4.76 -4.59 5.76
CA ASP A 66 -3.99 -5.83 5.64
C ASP A 66 -3.53 -6.06 4.20
N LEU A 67 -4.41 -5.83 3.20
CA LEU A 67 -4.04 -5.88 1.77
C LEU A 67 -2.87 -4.93 1.43
N MET A 68 -2.89 -3.69 1.94
CA MET A 68 -1.77 -2.76 1.74
C MET A 68 -0.48 -3.33 2.35
N GLY A 69 -0.55 -3.90 3.56
CA GLY A 69 0.59 -4.56 4.20
C GLY A 69 1.14 -5.75 3.39
N GLU A 70 0.26 -6.53 2.76
CA GLU A 70 0.66 -7.62 1.84
C GLU A 70 1.36 -7.09 0.58
N CYS A 71 0.90 -5.96 0.02
CA CYS A 71 1.58 -5.30 -1.10
C CYS A 71 2.99 -4.83 -0.72
N TRP A 72 3.22 -4.53 0.56
CA TRP A 72 4.49 -4.06 1.10
C TRP A 72 5.35 -5.15 1.76
N ARG A 73 5.15 -6.43 1.38
CA ARG A 73 6.05 -7.50 1.79
C ARG A 73 7.45 -7.29 1.22
N ARG A 74 8.46 -7.52 2.06
CA ARG A 74 9.87 -7.46 1.67
C ARG A 74 10.16 -8.38 0.50
N HIS A 75 9.82 -9.67 0.64
CA HIS A 75 10.00 -10.65 -0.43
C HIS A 75 8.93 -10.47 -1.51
N GLU A 76 9.37 -10.27 -2.76
CA GLU A 76 8.48 -10.02 -3.88
C GLU A 76 7.51 -11.17 -4.17
N THR A 77 7.87 -12.40 -3.79
CA THR A 77 7.05 -13.61 -3.92
C THR A 77 5.88 -13.65 -2.95
N GLU A 78 5.96 -12.96 -1.81
CA GLU A 78 4.89 -12.89 -0.81
C GLU A 78 3.83 -11.82 -1.14
N ARG A 79 4.16 -10.89 -2.05
CA ARG A 79 3.20 -9.87 -2.47
C ARG A 79 2.10 -10.53 -3.31
N PRO A 80 0.84 -10.07 -3.23
CA PRO A 80 -0.24 -10.61 -4.05
C PRO A 80 -0.01 -10.32 -5.54
N SER A 81 -0.76 -10.99 -6.40
CA SER A 81 -0.90 -10.64 -7.81
C SER A 81 -2.03 -9.62 -8.01
N PHE A 82 -1.99 -8.85 -9.09
CA PHE A 82 -3.09 -7.95 -9.43
C PHE A 82 -4.44 -8.66 -9.58
N ARG A 83 -4.43 -9.94 -10.00
CA ARG A 83 -5.65 -10.76 -10.05
C ARG A 83 -6.25 -10.97 -8.67
N GLU A 84 -5.44 -11.29 -7.66
CA GLU A 84 -5.88 -11.47 -6.28
C GLU A 84 -6.38 -10.15 -5.69
N ILE A 85 -5.63 -9.07 -5.89
CA ILE A 85 -6.00 -7.70 -5.48
C ILE A 85 -7.37 -7.32 -6.07
N HIS A 86 -7.55 -7.50 -7.37
CA HIS A 86 -8.79 -7.16 -8.07
C HIS A 86 -9.99 -7.94 -7.51
N LEU A 87 -9.86 -9.27 -7.39
CA LEU A 87 -10.94 -10.11 -6.85
C LEU A 87 -11.29 -9.75 -5.41
N PHE A 88 -10.28 -9.41 -4.59
CA PHE A 88 -10.50 -8.95 -3.23
C PHE A 88 -11.29 -7.63 -3.20
N LEU A 89 -10.85 -6.62 -3.94
CA LEU A 89 -11.50 -5.30 -3.97
C LEU A 89 -12.92 -5.39 -4.54
N GLN A 90 -13.12 -6.17 -5.61
CA GLN A 90 -14.44 -6.39 -6.21
C GLN A 90 -15.43 -6.98 -5.21
N ARG A 91 -15.00 -7.92 -4.36
CA ARG A 91 -15.85 -8.48 -3.29
C ARG A 91 -16.16 -7.45 -2.21
N LYS A 92 -15.22 -6.56 -1.88
CA LYS A 92 -15.42 -5.50 -0.88
C LYS A 92 -16.34 -4.39 -1.36
N THR A 93 -16.40 -4.14 -2.67
CA THR A 93 -17.28 -3.14 -3.28
C THR A 93 -18.59 -3.74 -3.79
N LEU A 94 -18.87 -5.03 -3.54
CA LEU A 94 -20.10 -5.67 -3.99
C LEU A 94 -21.32 -4.98 -3.39
N GLY A 95 -22.26 -4.56 -4.24
CA GLY A 95 -23.47 -3.84 -3.81
C GLY A 95 -23.27 -2.34 -3.58
N TYR A 96 -22.06 -1.79 -3.83
CA TYR A 96 -21.88 -0.35 -3.91
C TYR A 96 -22.63 0.19 -5.13
N ALA A 97 -23.69 0.98 -4.87
CA ALA A 97 -24.38 1.78 -5.86
C ALA A 97 -23.99 3.25 -5.64
N PRO A 98 -23.19 3.87 -6.53
CA PRO A 98 -22.93 5.30 -6.42
C PRO A 98 -24.25 6.05 -6.54
N VAL A 99 -24.45 7.03 -5.64
CA VAL A 99 -25.57 7.95 -5.76
C VAL A 99 -25.34 8.75 -7.04
N THR A 100 -26.25 8.61 -7.99
CA THR A 100 -26.24 9.37 -9.25
C THR A 100 -26.79 10.76 -9.05
#